data_AF-A0A8B7MZU0-F1
#
_entry.id   AF-A0A8B7MZU0-F1
#
_cell.length_a   1.000
_cell.length_b   1.000
_cell.length_c   1.000
_cell.angle_alpha   90.00
_cell.angle_beta   90.00
_cell.angle_gamma   90.00
#
_symmetry.space_group_name_H-M   'P 1'
#
loop_
_entity.id
_entity.type
_entity.pdbx_description
1 polymer ?
#
loop_
_entity_poly.entity_id
_entity_poly.type
_entity_poly.pdbx_seq_one_letter_code
_entity_poly.pdbx_strand_id
1 'polypeptide(L)'
;MVKEQEFYERLHVSPDASPEEIKKAYRKLAMKLHPDKTSGCAEEFKLVTQAYEVLSDPRKRAIYDEGGEEAIKRVSKILTNPSSQNKPPPSEHSLAVLLEELFIGGRRKLHISRKRTCHSCRGRGGREGGATEKCSSCQGSGVKKMYQQLGMGLVEMHGTCQDCQGAGCVLAAADRCSVCEGQRVAVESKIVEVEIEAGAGEGSKIILVGEGDQLPNKDAAGDVHIVLKEKEHKVFRRTGLDLETDVKITLLEALGGFRKALKHLDGRTLVLHQPSGIVVGPNAEKLIEFEGFPKQRNPYERGHLYLIFKVDIPERIDPSLCPKLEEILGERMEIVLKGDEEEVNLMPYEGQRVSGDREQRWGGRNTPGGTAQDSEGFEFGESDEPPCRQS
;
A
#
# COMPACT_ATOMS: atom_id res chain seq x y z
N MET A 1 -31.23 -16.96 -32.32
CA MET A 1 -29.92 -16.48 -32.79
C MET A 1 -29.03 -16.34 -31.59
N VAL A 2 -27.86 -16.97 -31.60
CA VAL A 2 -26.90 -16.95 -30.48
C VAL A 2 -26.22 -15.58 -30.43
N LYS A 3 -26.10 -15.00 -29.24
CA LYS A 3 -25.54 -13.66 -29.05
C LYS A 3 -24.03 -13.57 -29.32
N GLU A 4 -23.27 -14.60 -28.95
CA GLU A 4 -21.82 -14.72 -29.16
C GLU A 4 -21.45 -16.14 -29.62
N GLN A 5 -20.57 -16.27 -30.62
CA GLN A 5 -20.18 -17.58 -31.20
C GLN A 5 -18.79 -18.06 -30.77
N GLU A 6 -18.10 -17.30 -29.93
CA GLU A 6 -16.68 -17.51 -29.63
C GLU A 6 -16.36 -18.89 -29.02
N PHE A 7 -17.21 -19.42 -28.13
CA PHE A 7 -17.03 -20.77 -27.58
C PHE A 7 -17.27 -21.89 -28.60
N TYR A 8 -18.15 -21.64 -29.58
CA TYR A 8 -18.41 -22.57 -30.67
C TYR A 8 -17.26 -22.56 -31.68
N GLU A 9 -16.71 -21.38 -31.97
CA GLU A 9 -15.53 -21.20 -32.82
C GLU A 9 -14.28 -21.86 -32.23
N ARG A 10 -14.03 -21.70 -30.93
CA ARG A 10 -12.91 -22.33 -30.21
C ARG A 10 -12.96 -23.85 -30.20
N LEU A 11 -14.16 -24.43 -30.21
CA LEU A 11 -14.36 -25.89 -30.32
C LEU A 11 -14.52 -26.37 -31.76
N HIS A 12 -14.53 -25.46 -32.75
CA HIS A 12 -14.80 -25.74 -34.16
C HIS A 12 -16.10 -26.53 -34.38
N VAL A 13 -17.17 -26.12 -33.70
CA VAL A 13 -18.50 -26.72 -33.78
C VAL A 13 -19.56 -25.67 -34.15
N SER A 14 -20.64 -26.10 -34.77
CA SER A 14 -21.78 -25.21 -35.09
C SER A 14 -22.53 -24.78 -33.82
N PRO A 15 -23.15 -23.60 -33.79
CA PRO A 15 -24.09 -23.20 -32.73
C PRO A 15 -25.23 -24.18 -32.50
N ASP A 16 -25.63 -24.95 -33.52
CA ASP A 16 -26.66 -25.99 -33.45
C ASP A 16 -26.11 -27.38 -33.10
N ALA A 17 -24.82 -27.50 -32.78
CA ALA A 17 -24.17 -28.79 -32.54
C ALA A 17 -24.77 -29.54 -31.34
N SER A 18 -24.88 -30.86 -31.48
CA SER A 18 -25.34 -31.75 -30.42
C SER A 18 -24.28 -31.89 -29.29
N PRO A 19 -24.68 -32.26 -28.05
CA PRO A 19 -23.74 -32.45 -26.95
C PRO A 19 -22.67 -33.51 -27.24
N GLU A 20 -22.99 -34.53 -28.03
CA GLU A 20 -22.05 -35.57 -28.46
C GLU A 20 -21.00 -35.03 -29.45
N GLU A 21 -21.38 -34.12 -30.35
CA GLU A 21 -20.45 -33.45 -31.26
C GLU A 21 -19.50 -32.52 -30.52
N ILE A 22 -20.02 -31.74 -29.57
CA ILE A 22 -19.23 -30.85 -28.70
C ILE A 22 -18.19 -31.68 -27.91
N LYS A 23 -18.60 -32.81 -27.34
CA LYS A 23 -17.71 -33.73 -26.60
C LYS A 23 -16.67 -34.38 -27.50
N LYS A 24 -17.04 -34.77 -28.72
CA LYS A 24 -16.12 -35.36 -29.71
C LYS A 24 -15.10 -34.34 -30.20
N ALA A 25 -15.50 -33.10 -30.42
CA ALA A 25 -14.63 -32.00 -30.81
C ALA A 25 -13.62 -31.67 -29.69
N TYR A 26 -14.10 -31.53 -28.45
CA TYR A 26 -13.24 -31.32 -27.29
C TYR A 26 -12.19 -32.43 -27.13
N ARG A 27 -12.57 -33.71 -27.20
CA ARG A 27 -11.63 -34.83 -27.10
C ARG A 27 -10.52 -34.77 -28.15
N LYS A 28 -10.85 -34.40 -29.39
CA LYS A 28 -9.88 -34.25 -30.49
C LYS A 28 -8.91 -33.09 -30.24
N LEU A 29 -9.41 -31.95 -29.76
CA LEU A 29 -8.59 -30.76 -29.47
C LEU A 29 -7.74 -30.96 -28.23
N ALA A 30 -8.28 -31.55 -27.17
CA ALA A 30 -7.57 -31.85 -25.94
C ALA A 30 -6.40 -32.82 -26.15
N MET A 31 -6.51 -33.79 -27.07
CA MET A 31 -5.39 -34.67 -27.42
C MET A 31 -4.27 -33.98 -28.19
N LYS A 32 -4.60 -32.94 -28.98
CA LYS A 32 -3.64 -32.17 -29.79
C LYS A 32 -2.93 -31.08 -28.99
N LEU A 33 -3.67 -30.43 -28.09
CA LEU A 33 -3.22 -29.29 -27.29
C LEU A 33 -2.74 -29.72 -25.88
N HIS A 34 -2.55 -31.02 -25.64
CA HIS A 34 -2.10 -31.49 -24.34
C HIS A 34 -0.70 -30.94 -24.02
N PRO A 35 -0.50 -30.31 -22.85
CA PRO A 35 0.74 -29.60 -22.51
C PRO A 35 1.98 -30.50 -22.48
N ASP A 36 1.79 -31.80 -22.29
CA ASP A 36 2.85 -32.82 -22.31
C ASP A 36 3.26 -33.26 -23.73
N LYS A 37 2.41 -33.03 -24.73
CA LYS A 37 2.66 -33.44 -26.13
C LYS A 37 3.08 -32.28 -27.03
N THR A 38 2.66 -31.06 -26.70
CA THR A 38 2.94 -29.87 -27.50
C THR A 38 3.33 -28.72 -26.58
N SER A 39 4.62 -28.36 -26.59
CA SER A 39 5.14 -27.23 -25.81
C SER A 39 4.59 -25.90 -26.35
N GLY A 40 3.98 -25.08 -25.51
CA GLY A 40 3.46 -23.75 -25.87
C GLY A 40 1.93 -23.63 -26.00
N CYS A 41 1.18 -24.73 -25.95
CA CYS A 41 -0.28 -24.74 -26.13
C CYS A 41 -1.10 -24.64 -24.82
N ALA A 42 -0.47 -24.27 -23.70
CA ALA A 42 -1.11 -24.25 -22.38
C ALA A 42 -2.28 -23.26 -22.28
N GLU A 43 -2.15 -22.09 -22.90
CA GLU A 43 -3.22 -21.08 -22.91
C GLU A 43 -4.40 -21.48 -23.80
N GLU A 44 -4.14 -22.02 -25.00
CA GLU A 44 -5.18 -22.52 -25.89
C GLU A 44 -5.96 -23.70 -25.28
N PHE A 45 -5.25 -24.61 -24.58
CA PHE A 45 -5.87 -25.72 -23.88
C PHE A 45 -6.84 -25.26 -22.76
N LYS A 46 -6.48 -24.20 -22.02
CA LYS A 46 -7.36 -23.60 -21.00
C LYS A 46 -8.63 -23.02 -21.65
N LEU A 47 -8.49 -22.27 -22.74
CA LEU A 47 -9.63 -21.65 -23.44
C LEU A 47 -10.58 -22.69 -24.04
N VAL A 48 -10.04 -23.77 -24.61
CA VAL A 48 -10.82 -24.91 -25.15
C VAL A 48 -11.54 -25.67 -24.04
N THR A 49 -10.89 -25.84 -22.88
CA THR A 49 -11.51 -26.50 -21.71
C THR A 49 -12.62 -25.65 -21.11
N GLN A 50 -12.43 -24.33 -21.02
CA GLN A 50 -13.47 -23.39 -20.58
C GLN A 50 -14.68 -23.41 -21.51
N ALA A 51 -14.46 -23.38 -22.83
CA ALA A 51 -15.55 -23.45 -23.81
C ALA A 51 -16.34 -24.77 -23.68
N TYR A 52 -15.65 -25.90 -23.49
CA TYR A 52 -16.32 -27.19 -23.27
C TYR A 52 -17.12 -27.22 -21.96
N GLU A 53 -16.60 -26.67 -20.86
CA GLU A 53 -17.31 -26.66 -19.57
C GLU A 53 -18.65 -25.90 -19.65
N VAL A 54 -18.71 -24.83 -20.45
CA VAL A 54 -19.92 -24.03 -20.65
C VAL A 54 -20.88 -24.72 -21.63
N LEU A 55 -20.38 -25.20 -22.77
CA LEU A 55 -21.22 -25.77 -23.83
C LEU A 55 -21.68 -27.21 -23.56
N SER A 56 -21.01 -27.93 -22.65
CA SER A 56 -21.37 -29.30 -22.28
C SER A 56 -22.59 -29.39 -21.36
N ASP A 57 -22.86 -28.37 -20.54
CA ASP A 57 -24.03 -28.31 -19.68
C ASP A 57 -25.17 -27.57 -20.39
N PRO A 58 -26.34 -28.20 -20.63
CA PRO A 58 -27.47 -27.57 -21.31
C PRO A 58 -27.94 -26.25 -20.67
N ARG A 59 -27.82 -26.12 -19.34
CA ARG A 59 -28.23 -24.90 -18.62
C ARG A 59 -27.23 -23.76 -18.84
N LYS A 60 -25.93 -24.05 -18.74
CA LYS A 60 -24.88 -23.06 -19.00
C LYS A 60 -24.90 -22.66 -20.48
N ARG A 61 -25.08 -23.61 -21.40
CA ARG A 61 -25.23 -23.33 -22.83
C ARG A 61 -26.38 -22.36 -23.11
N ALA A 62 -27.56 -22.57 -22.53
CA ALA A 62 -28.69 -21.66 -22.72
C ALA A 62 -28.40 -20.22 -22.23
N ILE A 63 -27.73 -20.08 -21.08
CA ILE A 63 -27.33 -18.77 -20.52
C ILE A 63 -26.28 -18.09 -21.39
N TYR A 64 -25.33 -18.85 -21.93
CA TYR A 64 -24.34 -18.36 -22.87
C TYR A 64 -25.00 -17.93 -24.19
N ASP A 65 -25.94 -18.71 -24.70
CA ASP A 65 -26.61 -18.42 -25.98
C ASP A 65 -27.46 -17.15 -25.92
N GLU A 66 -28.09 -16.89 -24.77
CA GLU A 66 -28.88 -15.68 -24.51
C GLU A 66 -28.02 -14.46 -24.13
N GLY A 67 -26.96 -14.68 -23.35
CA GLY A 67 -26.28 -13.62 -22.61
C GLY A 67 -24.81 -13.38 -22.95
N GLY A 68 -24.16 -14.31 -23.66
CA GLY A 68 -22.73 -14.29 -23.98
C GLY A 68 -21.82 -14.69 -22.81
N GLU A 69 -20.51 -14.53 -22.98
CA GLU A 69 -19.48 -14.85 -21.98
C GLU A 69 -19.70 -14.04 -20.69
N GLU A 70 -20.17 -12.80 -20.81
CA GLU A 70 -20.48 -11.93 -19.67
C GLU A 70 -21.59 -12.48 -18.77
N ALA A 71 -22.61 -13.14 -19.35
CA ALA A 71 -23.68 -13.77 -18.57
C ALA A 71 -23.17 -15.01 -17.83
N ILE A 72 -22.30 -15.80 -18.46
CA ILE A 72 -21.61 -16.92 -17.82
C ILE A 72 -20.66 -16.45 -16.73
N LYS A 73 -19.92 -15.36 -16.92
CA LYS A 73 -19.08 -14.76 -15.86
C LYS A 73 -19.92 -14.30 -14.67
N ARG A 74 -21.09 -13.70 -14.91
CA ARG A 74 -22.01 -13.32 -13.83
C ARG A 74 -22.58 -14.53 -13.11
N VAL A 75 -23.06 -15.53 -13.83
CA VAL A 75 -23.67 -16.74 -13.25
C VAL A 75 -22.62 -17.61 -12.58
N SER A 76 -21.43 -17.79 -13.15
CA SER A 76 -20.33 -18.50 -12.49
C SER A 76 -19.90 -17.79 -11.21
N LYS A 77 -19.87 -16.45 -11.16
CA LYS A 77 -19.61 -15.68 -9.94
C LYS A 77 -20.72 -15.82 -8.89
N ILE A 78 -21.95 -16.11 -9.32
CA ILE A 78 -23.10 -16.43 -8.46
C ILE A 78 -23.07 -17.90 -7.99
N LEU A 79 -22.73 -18.84 -8.87
CA LEU A 79 -22.73 -20.30 -8.61
C LEU A 79 -21.49 -20.79 -7.86
N THR A 80 -20.35 -20.13 -8.01
CA THR A 80 -19.12 -20.46 -7.25
C THR A 80 -19.15 -19.91 -5.82
N ASN A 81 -20.19 -19.14 -5.45
CA ASN A 81 -20.30 -18.56 -4.12
C ASN A 81 -21.76 -18.49 -3.58
N PRO A 82 -22.48 -19.61 -3.45
CA PRO A 82 -23.80 -19.62 -2.81
C PRO A 82 -23.76 -19.22 -1.32
N SER A 83 -22.57 -19.20 -0.71
CA SER A 83 -22.34 -18.87 0.70
C SER A 83 -22.01 -17.40 0.98
N SER A 84 -21.75 -16.56 -0.04
CA SER A 84 -21.35 -15.16 0.19
C SER A 84 -22.54 -14.20 0.38
N GLN A 85 -23.74 -14.56 -0.05
CA GLN A 85 -24.91 -13.67 0.05
C GLN A 85 -25.46 -13.52 1.48
N ASN A 86 -25.01 -14.37 2.41
CA ASN A 86 -25.43 -14.29 3.81
C ASN A 86 -24.34 -13.88 4.80
N LYS A 87 -23.08 -13.75 4.39
CA LYS A 87 -22.03 -13.29 5.30
C LYS A 87 -22.08 -11.77 5.49
N PRO A 88 -21.89 -11.28 6.72
CA PRO A 88 -21.62 -9.87 6.99
C PRO A 88 -20.40 -9.37 6.20
N PRO A 89 -20.32 -8.05 5.89
CA PRO A 89 -19.12 -7.49 5.28
C PRO A 89 -17.89 -7.74 6.16
N PRO A 90 -16.70 -7.94 5.57
CA PRO A 90 -15.50 -8.23 6.33
C PRO A 90 -15.04 -7.01 7.13
N SER A 91 -14.55 -7.23 8.34
CA SER A 91 -13.96 -6.20 9.19
C SER A 91 -12.49 -6.02 8.81
N GLU A 92 -12.06 -4.79 8.51
CA GLU A 92 -10.65 -4.50 8.19
C GLU A 92 -9.89 -3.99 9.42
N HIS A 93 -8.76 -4.62 9.74
CA HIS A 93 -7.86 -4.20 10.81
C HIS A 93 -6.46 -3.99 10.25
N SER A 94 -5.83 -2.85 10.53
CA SER A 94 -4.44 -2.65 10.13
C SER A 94 -3.48 -3.13 11.20
N LEU A 95 -2.54 -4.01 10.84
CA LEU A 95 -1.46 -4.45 11.70
C LEU A 95 -0.17 -3.74 11.30
N ALA A 96 0.38 -2.93 12.21
CA ALA A 96 1.68 -2.30 12.00
C ALA A 96 2.80 -3.30 12.34
N VAL A 97 3.59 -3.68 11.33
CA VAL A 97 4.63 -4.72 11.40
C VAL A 97 6.00 -4.09 11.22
N LEU A 98 6.99 -4.63 11.91
CA LEU A 98 8.39 -4.21 11.75
C LEU A 98 9.01 -4.82 10.50
N LEU A 99 10.01 -4.15 9.92
CA LEU A 99 10.67 -4.62 8.70
C LEU A 99 11.37 -5.97 8.90
N GLU A 100 11.96 -6.18 10.08
CA GLU A 100 12.61 -7.43 10.49
C GLU A 100 11.62 -8.60 10.54
N GLU A 101 10.40 -8.35 11.01
CA GLU A 101 9.34 -9.36 11.09
C GLU A 101 8.82 -9.74 9.69
N LEU A 102 8.75 -8.78 8.77
CA LEU A 102 8.41 -9.05 7.36
C LEU A 102 9.53 -9.83 6.65
N PHE A 103 10.78 -9.61 7.06
CA PHE A 103 11.95 -10.25 6.46
C PHE A 103 12.12 -11.72 6.90
N ILE A 104 12.03 -11.99 8.20
CA ILE A 104 12.22 -13.32 8.78
C ILE A 104 10.92 -14.13 8.75
N GLY A 105 9.76 -13.44 8.81
CA GLY A 105 8.49 -14.04 9.19
C GLY A 105 8.35 -14.12 10.71
N GLY A 106 7.12 -14.29 11.19
CA GLY A 106 6.88 -14.35 12.63
C GLY A 106 5.42 -14.57 13.00
N ARG A 107 5.16 -14.67 14.30
CA ARG A 107 3.80 -14.83 14.85
C ARG A 107 3.47 -13.68 15.77
N ARG A 108 2.29 -13.10 15.59
CA ARG A 108 1.79 -11.94 16.36
C ARG A 108 0.44 -12.29 16.96
N LYS A 109 0.29 -12.05 18.27
CA LYS A 109 -0.99 -12.16 18.96
C LYS A 109 -1.73 -10.83 18.86
N LEU A 110 -2.98 -10.89 18.42
CA LEU A 110 -3.83 -9.72 18.23
C LEU A 110 -5.14 -9.86 19.00
N HIS A 111 -5.52 -8.77 19.66
CA HIS A 111 -6.83 -8.65 20.28
C HIS A 111 -7.82 -8.18 19.24
N ILE A 112 -8.74 -9.07 18.86
CA ILE A 112 -9.80 -8.77 17.91
C ILE A 112 -11.09 -8.61 18.72
N SER A 113 -11.70 -7.42 18.61
CA SER A 113 -13.04 -7.14 19.11
C SER A 113 -14.06 -7.44 18.02
N ARG A 114 -14.99 -8.34 18.29
CA ARG A 114 -16.03 -8.76 17.34
C ARG A 114 -17.38 -8.82 18.01
N LYS A 115 -18.45 -8.61 17.25
CA LYS A 115 -19.83 -8.79 17.71
C LYS A 115 -20.26 -10.23 17.48
N ARG A 116 -20.70 -10.91 18.53
CA ARG A 116 -21.27 -12.26 18.47
C ARG A 116 -22.68 -12.28 19.00
N THR A 117 -23.46 -13.28 18.60
CA THR A 117 -24.77 -13.53 19.20
C THR A 117 -24.64 -13.56 20.72
N CYS A 118 -25.44 -12.73 21.40
CA CYS A 118 -25.30 -12.52 22.83
C CYS A 118 -25.54 -13.83 23.58
N HIS A 119 -24.57 -14.27 24.39
CA HIS A 119 -24.65 -15.52 25.15
C HIS A 119 -25.80 -15.50 26.18
N SER A 120 -26.11 -14.33 26.75
CA SER A 120 -27.10 -14.18 27.83
C SER A 120 -28.54 -14.33 27.32
N CYS A 121 -28.88 -13.71 26.19
CA CYS A 121 -30.23 -13.79 25.62
C CYS A 121 -30.35 -14.76 24.44
N ARG A 122 -29.23 -15.36 24.01
CA ARG A 122 -29.11 -16.25 22.83
C ARG A 122 -29.73 -15.63 21.57
N GLY A 123 -29.47 -14.34 21.34
CA GLY A 123 -29.98 -13.63 20.18
C GLY A 123 -31.44 -13.17 20.27
N ARG A 124 -32.13 -13.36 21.41
CA ARG A 124 -33.52 -12.84 21.58
C ARG A 124 -33.57 -11.34 21.79
N GLY A 125 -32.56 -10.78 22.47
CA GLY A 125 -32.46 -9.34 22.78
C GLY A 125 -33.16 -8.93 24.09
N GLY A 126 -34.01 -9.79 24.64
CA GLY A 126 -34.70 -9.56 25.91
C GLY A 126 -34.58 -10.72 26.91
N ARG A 127 -35.16 -10.54 28.09
CA ARG A 127 -35.27 -11.58 29.13
C ARG A 127 -36.17 -12.73 28.63
N GLU A 128 -35.99 -13.92 29.20
CA GLU A 128 -36.86 -15.06 28.89
C GLU A 128 -38.31 -14.75 29.28
N GLY A 129 -39.22 -14.79 28.30
CA GLY A 129 -40.64 -14.46 28.50
C GLY A 129 -41.01 -12.97 28.38
N GLY A 130 -40.06 -12.09 28.01
CA GLY A 130 -40.33 -10.66 27.83
C GLY A 130 -41.36 -10.39 26.74
N ALA A 131 -42.30 -9.48 27.01
CA ALA A 131 -43.33 -9.08 26.07
C ALA A 131 -42.69 -8.48 24.82
N THR A 132 -42.89 -9.15 23.69
CA THR A 132 -42.30 -8.76 22.41
C THR A 132 -43.39 -8.11 21.57
N GLU A 133 -43.43 -6.78 21.56
CA GLU A 133 -44.40 -6.05 20.74
C GLU A 133 -43.91 -6.01 19.28
N LYS A 134 -44.82 -6.23 18.33
CA LYS A 134 -44.49 -6.07 16.90
C LYS A 134 -44.12 -4.61 16.66
N CYS A 135 -43.02 -4.38 15.97
CA CYS A 135 -42.61 -3.03 15.61
C CYS A 135 -43.69 -2.38 14.75
N SER A 136 -44.26 -1.27 15.21
CA SER A 136 -45.33 -0.54 14.52
C SER A 136 -44.90 -0.07 13.13
N SER A 137 -43.62 0.30 12.98
CA SER A 137 -43.13 0.91 11.76
C SER A 137 -42.79 -0.06 10.64
N CYS A 138 -42.47 -1.33 10.95
CA CYS A 138 -42.25 -2.37 9.94
C CYS A 138 -43.25 -3.52 10.05
N GLN A 139 -44.20 -3.45 10.98
CA GLN A 139 -45.24 -4.45 11.25
C GLN A 139 -44.70 -5.89 11.41
N GLY A 140 -43.54 -6.05 12.05
CA GLY A 140 -42.90 -7.37 12.19
C GLY A 140 -41.88 -7.72 11.10
N SER A 141 -41.83 -6.98 9.99
CA SER A 141 -41.03 -7.34 8.81
C SER A 141 -39.54 -7.07 8.96
N GLY A 142 -39.13 -6.24 9.92
CA GLY A 142 -37.72 -5.84 10.14
C GLY A 142 -37.12 -4.92 9.05
N VAL A 143 -37.76 -4.82 7.88
CA VAL A 143 -37.32 -3.98 6.75
C VAL A 143 -38.43 -3.00 6.34
N LYS A 144 -38.04 -1.79 5.90
CA LYS A 144 -38.92 -0.77 5.31
C LYS A 144 -38.58 -0.59 3.83
N LYS A 145 -39.60 -0.42 3.00
CA LYS A 145 -39.46 -0.05 1.58
C LYS A 145 -39.22 1.46 1.50
N MET A 146 -38.10 1.87 0.91
CA MET A 146 -37.74 3.26 0.63
C MET A 146 -37.75 3.46 -0.89
N TYR A 147 -38.49 4.46 -1.36
CA TYR A 147 -38.49 4.84 -2.77
C TYR A 147 -37.50 5.98 -2.95
N GLN A 148 -36.52 5.82 -3.84
CA GLN A 148 -35.57 6.88 -4.20
C GLN A 148 -35.74 7.22 -5.68
N GLN A 149 -35.91 8.51 -5.97
CA GLN A 149 -36.01 9.00 -7.34
C GLN A 149 -34.60 9.10 -7.94
N LEU A 150 -34.24 8.15 -8.79
CA LEU A 150 -32.98 8.11 -9.52
C LEU A 150 -33.30 8.32 -11.01
N GLY A 151 -33.10 9.56 -11.48
CA GLY A 151 -33.43 9.96 -12.84
C GLY A 151 -34.93 10.01 -13.10
N MET A 152 -35.37 9.38 -14.20
CA MET A 152 -36.76 9.43 -14.68
C MET A 152 -37.68 8.37 -14.06
N GLY A 153 -37.17 7.56 -13.11
CA GLY A 153 -37.89 6.45 -12.49
C GLY A 153 -37.75 6.39 -10.97
N LEU A 154 -38.78 5.86 -10.30
CA LEU A 154 -38.76 5.55 -8.88
C LEU A 154 -38.19 4.14 -8.70
N VAL A 155 -37.06 4.02 -8.01
CA VAL A 155 -36.47 2.71 -7.66
C VAL A 155 -36.88 2.37 -6.24
N GLU A 156 -37.45 1.17 -6.06
CA GLU A 156 -37.80 0.63 -4.74
C GLU A 156 -36.57 -0.04 -4.11
N MET A 157 -36.11 0.51 -2.99
CA MET A 157 -35.00 -0.01 -2.20
C MET A 157 -35.51 -0.56 -0.86
N HIS A 158 -34.93 -1.66 -0.38
CA HIS A 158 -35.26 -2.22 0.94
C HIS A 158 -34.18 -1.79 1.94
N GLY A 159 -34.57 -1.08 3.00
CA GLY A 159 -33.69 -0.67 4.10
C GLY A 159 -34.07 -1.37 5.42
N THR A 160 -33.11 -1.53 6.34
CA THR A 160 -33.40 -2.03 7.69
C THR A 160 -34.25 -1.03 8.46
N CYS A 161 -35.28 -1.50 9.17
CA CYS A 161 -36.14 -0.63 9.97
C CYS A 161 -35.35 -0.04 11.14
N GLN A 162 -35.17 1.28 11.20
CA GLN A 162 -34.41 1.96 12.26
C GLN A 162 -35.01 1.76 13.65
N ASP A 163 -36.34 1.68 13.75
CA ASP A 163 -37.05 1.58 15.04
C ASP A 163 -36.87 0.22 15.74
N CYS A 164 -36.63 -0.85 14.97
CA CYS A 164 -36.36 -2.19 15.53
C CYS A 164 -35.00 -2.74 15.11
N GLN A 165 -34.19 -1.98 14.36
CA GLN A 165 -32.88 -2.39 13.82
C GLN A 165 -32.89 -3.76 13.12
N GLY A 166 -33.98 -4.10 12.41
CA GLY A 166 -34.13 -5.40 11.76
C GLY A 166 -34.70 -6.52 12.64
N ALA A 167 -35.01 -6.25 13.91
CA ALA A 167 -35.52 -7.23 14.86
C ALA A 167 -36.98 -7.64 14.61
N GLY A 168 -37.76 -6.80 13.93
CA GLY A 168 -39.21 -6.97 13.71
C GLY A 168 -40.06 -6.66 14.96
N CYS A 169 -39.45 -6.54 16.13
CA CYS A 169 -40.11 -6.27 17.38
C CYS A 169 -39.38 -5.22 18.22
N VAL A 170 -40.11 -4.58 19.11
CA VAL A 170 -39.60 -3.58 20.05
C VAL A 170 -39.75 -4.15 21.45
N LEU A 171 -38.68 -4.05 22.24
CA LEU A 171 -38.63 -4.50 23.64
C LEU A 171 -38.70 -3.28 24.55
N ALA A 172 -39.58 -3.35 25.56
CA ALA A 172 -39.64 -2.36 26.63
C ALA A 172 -38.27 -2.27 27.34
N ALA A 173 -37.89 -1.09 27.81
CA ALA A 173 -36.56 -0.87 28.39
C ALA A 173 -36.25 -1.82 29.56
N ALA A 174 -37.25 -2.18 30.37
CA ALA A 174 -37.13 -3.12 31.47
C ALA A 174 -36.84 -4.58 31.03
N ASP A 175 -37.32 -4.95 29.84
CA ASP A 175 -37.21 -6.31 29.29
C ASP A 175 -35.98 -6.51 28.42
N ARG A 176 -35.23 -5.43 28.13
CA ARG A 176 -33.97 -5.52 27.37
C ARG A 176 -32.95 -6.33 28.16
N CYS A 177 -32.20 -7.15 27.43
CA CYS A 177 -31.06 -7.87 27.99
C CYS A 177 -30.03 -6.86 28.51
N SER A 178 -29.49 -7.09 29.70
CA SER A 178 -28.48 -6.21 30.31
C SER A 178 -27.15 -6.18 29.56
N VAL A 179 -26.81 -7.24 28.81
CA VAL A 179 -25.52 -7.38 28.11
C VAL A 179 -25.55 -6.80 26.70
N CYS A 180 -26.65 -6.97 25.97
CA CYS A 180 -26.76 -6.48 24.59
C CYS A 180 -27.73 -5.30 24.44
N GLU A 181 -28.40 -4.88 25.51
CA GLU A 181 -29.35 -3.76 25.53
C GLU A 181 -30.44 -3.82 24.43
N GLY A 182 -30.86 -5.02 24.05
CA GLY A 182 -31.82 -5.24 22.95
C GLY A 182 -31.19 -5.51 21.56
N GLN A 183 -29.89 -5.30 21.38
CA GLN A 183 -29.20 -5.45 20.08
C GLN A 183 -28.97 -6.90 19.62
N ARG A 184 -29.26 -7.90 20.48
CA ARG A 184 -29.11 -9.36 20.23
C ARG A 184 -27.68 -9.85 20.02
N VAL A 185 -26.72 -8.94 19.82
CA VAL A 185 -25.29 -9.22 19.73
C VAL A 185 -24.55 -8.57 20.90
N ALA A 186 -23.48 -9.20 21.37
CA ALA A 186 -22.59 -8.69 22.40
C ALA A 186 -21.17 -8.59 21.84
N VAL A 187 -20.40 -7.60 22.30
CA VAL A 187 -18.99 -7.46 21.94
C VAL A 187 -18.19 -8.48 22.72
N GLU A 188 -17.41 -9.29 22.01
CA GLU A 188 -16.49 -10.28 22.55
C GLU A 188 -15.07 -9.93 22.07
N SER A 189 -14.11 -9.91 22.98
CA SER A 189 -12.69 -9.77 22.64
C SER A 189 -12.01 -11.14 22.66
N LYS A 190 -11.39 -11.55 21.55
CA LYS A 190 -10.62 -12.79 21.45
C LYS A 190 -9.19 -12.48 21.04
N ILE A 191 -8.23 -13.18 21.64
CA ILE A 191 -6.83 -13.15 21.22
C ILE A 191 -6.67 -14.17 20.09
N VAL A 192 -6.29 -13.70 18.91
CA VAL A 192 -5.99 -14.54 17.76
C VAL A 192 -4.50 -14.45 17.44
N GLU A 193 -3.86 -15.58 17.22
CA GLU A 193 -2.47 -15.64 16.77
C GLU A 193 -2.45 -15.65 15.24
N VAL A 194 -1.69 -14.73 14.67
CA VAL A 194 -1.60 -14.49 13.24
C VAL A 194 -0.16 -14.74 12.81
N GLU A 195 0.01 -15.53 11.76
CA GLU A 195 1.30 -15.86 11.17
C GLU A 195 1.58 -14.91 10.00
N ILE A 196 2.72 -14.24 10.06
CA ILE A 196 3.23 -13.34 9.04
C ILE A 196 4.26 -14.11 8.24
N GLU A 197 3.96 -14.33 6.97
CA GLU A 197 4.87 -15.00 6.05
C GLU A 197 6.11 -14.14 5.77
N ALA A 198 7.28 -14.79 5.71
CA ALA A 198 8.50 -14.12 5.27
C ALA A 198 8.35 -13.60 3.84
N GLY A 199 8.81 -12.37 3.60
CA GLY A 199 8.69 -11.71 2.31
C GLY A 199 7.33 -11.04 2.07
N ALA A 200 6.45 -11.00 3.08
CA ALA A 200 5.17 -10.30 2.96
C ALA A 200 5.38 -8.83 2.57
N GLY A 201 4.62 -8.37 1.57
CA GLY A 201 4.64 -6.98 1.10
C GLY A 201 3.69 -6.08 1.88
N GLU A 202 3.88 -4.78 1.76
CA GLU A 202 2.92 -3.80 2.25
C GLU A 202 1.53 -4.03 1.62
N GLY A 203 0.47 -3.92 2.42
CA GLY A 203 -0.91 -4.13 1.98
C GLY A 203 -1.32 -5.60 1.86
N SER A 204 -0.43 -6.56 2.15
CA SER A 204 -0.76 -7.99 2.22
C SER A 204 -1.91 -8.21 3.21
N LYS A 205 -2.88 -9.04 2.82
CA LYS A 205 -4.09 -9.30 3.61
C LYS A 205 -4.04 -10.71 4.19
N ILE A 206 -4.13 -10.80 5.51
CA ILE A 206 -4.32 -12.08 6.21
C ILE A 206 -5.81 -12.22 6.55
N ILE A 207 -6.43 -13.27 6.02
CA ILE A 207 -7.87 -13.48 6.15
C ILE A 207 -8.14 -14.46 7.28
N LEU A 208 -8.82 -14.00 8.33
CA LEU A 208 -9.30 -14.83 9.42
C LEU A 208 -10.78 -15.14 9.17
N VAL A 209 -11.03 -16.34 8.66
CA VAL A 209 -12.37 -16.77 8.26
C VAL A 209 -13.26 -16.93 9.49
N GLY A 210 -14.43 -16.31 9.46
CA GLY A 210 -15.45 -16.42 10.50
C GLY A 210 -15.08 -15.77 11.82
N GLU A 211 -14.01 -14.98 11.91
CA GLU A 211 -13.58 -14.27 13.11
C GLU A 211 -14.14 -12.84 13.22
N GLY A 212 -14.94 -12.40 12.23
CA GLY A 212 -15.53 -11.07 12.16
C GLY A 212 -16.88 -10.93 12.86
N ASP A 213 -17.53 -9.80 12.62
CA ASP A 213 -18.83 -9.49 13.20
C ASP A 213 -19.92 -10.44 12.70
N GLN A 214 -20.80 -10.84 13.60
CA GLN A 214 -22.02 -11.57 13.31
C GLN A 214 -23.20 -10.60 13.34
N LEU A 215 -24.07 -10.66 12.32
CA LEU A 215 -25.27 -9.85 12.28
C LEU A 215 -26.39 -10.48 13.14
N PRO A 216 -27.27 -9.66 13.75
CA PRO A 216 -28.47 -10.16 14.41
C PRO A 216 -29.28 -11.06 13.46
N ASN A 217 -29.75 -12.21 13.96
CA ASN A 217 -30.55 -13.20 13.22
C ASN A 217 -29.82 -13.92 12.07
N LYS A 218 -28.49 -13.84 11.98
CA LYS A 218 -27.68 -14.63 11.05
C LYS A 218 -26.70 -15.52 11.79
N ASP A 219 -26.61 -16.79 11.39
CA ASP A 219 -25.69 -17.75 12.03
C ASP A 219 -24.24 -17.61 11.54
N ALA A 220 -24.06 -17.12 10.31
CA ALA A 220 -22.74 -16.93 9.73
C ALA A 220 -22.10 -15.61 10.21
N ALA A 221 -20.86 -15.72 10.68
CA ALA A 221 -20.03 -14.57 10.99
C ALA A 221 -19.26 -14.08 9.77
N GLY A 222 -18.94 -12.78 9.77
CA GLY A 222 -18.05 -12.17 8.80
C GLY A 222 -16.61 -12.66 8.95
N ASP A 223 -15.78 -12.26 8.02
CA ASP A 223 -14.34 -12.55 8.04
C ASP A 223 -13.59 -11.30 8.52
N VAL A 224 -12.41 -11.47 9.13
CA VAL A 224 -11.53 -10.35 9.50
C VAL A 224 -10.37 -10.30 8.51
N HIS A 225 -10.19 -9.15 7.87
CA HIS A 225 -9.07 -8.88 7.00
C HIS A 225 -8.02 -8.05 7.74
N ILE A 226 -6.88 -8.66 8.02
CA ILE A 226 -5.75 -7.96 8.62
C ILE A 226 -4.85 -7.46 7.50
N VAL A 227 -4.79 -6.14 7.33
CA VAL A 227 -3.93 -5.50 6.33
C VAL A 227 -2.61 -5.15 7.00
N LEU A 228 -1.52 -5.71 6.48
CA LEU A 228 -0.18 -5.42 6.97
C LEU A 228 0.25 -4.01 6.53
N LYS A 229 0.68 -3.21 7.49
CA LYS A 229 1.30 -1.89 7.28
C LYS A 229 2.74 -1.95 7.73
N GLU A 230 3.66 -1.71 6.80
CA GLU A 230 5.08 -1.67 7.08
C GLU A 230 5.42 -0.43 7.91
N LYS A 231 6.18 -0.62 9.00
CA LYS A 231 6.74 0.51 9.75
C LYS A 231 8.06 0.94 9.15
N GLU A 232 8.25 2.24 9.05
CA GLU A 232 9.54 2.83 8.65
C GLU A 232 10.66 2.37 9.59
N HIS A 233 11.74 1.86 9.00
CA HIS A 233 12.93 1.43 9.72
C HIS A 233 14.00 2.52 9.69
N LYS A 234 14.78 2.65 10.77
CA LYS A 234 15.75 3.74 10.94
C LYS A 234 16.98 3.65 10.04
N VAL A 235 17.35 2.43 9.66
CA VAL A 235 18.59 2.14 8.91
C VAL A 235 18.32 1.69 7.48
N PHE A 236 17.21 0.98 7.28
CA PHE A 236 16.92 0.28 6.04
C PHE A 236 15.64 0.82 5.42
N ARG A 237 15.64 0.95 4.10
CA ARG A 237 14.51 1.38 3.29
C ARG A 237 14.22 0.30 2.27
N ARG A 238 12.99 -0.16 2.18
CA ARG A 238 12.60 -1.25 1.28
C ARG A 238 12.04 -0.70 -0.02
N THR A 239 12.51 -1.22 -1.13
CA THR A 239 11.98 -0.95 -2.47
C THR A 239 11.68 -2.28 -3.16
N GLY A 240 10.44 -2.76 -3.02
CA GLY A 240 10.04 -4.06 -3.56
C GLY A 240 10.72 -5.24 -2.83
N LEU A 241 11.61 -5.94 -3.54
CA LEU A 241 12.45 -7.01 -2.97
C LEU A 241 13.83 -6.50 -2.53
N ASP A 242 14.20 -5.29 -2.94
CA ASP A 242 15.50 -4.73 -2.66
C ASP A 242 15.46 -3.90 -1.38
N LEU A 243 16.63 -3.79 -0.75
CA LEU A 243 16.83 -3.06 0.49
C LEU A 243 17.90 -1.99 0.26
N GLU A 244 17.73 -0.82 0.85
CA GLU A 244 18.67 0.30 0.73
C GLU A 244 19.06 0.78 2.13
N THR A 245 20.34 1.10 2.33
CA THR A 245 20.84 1.67 3.59
C THR A 245 21.93 2.70 3.34
N ASP A 246 21.98 3.69 4.23
CA ASP A 246 23.03 4.69 4.22
C ASP A 246 24.21 4.21 5.08
N VAL A 247 25.40 4.16 4.50
CA VAL A 247 26.64 3.84 5.21
C VAL A 247 27.49 5.09 5.31
N LYS A 248 27.59 5.64 6.53
CA LYS A 248 28.47 6.78 6.78
C LYS A 248 29.92 6.31 6.82
N ILE A 249 30.81 6.94 6.06
CA ILE A 249 32.26 6.67 6.05
C ILE A 249 33.03 7.98 6.19
N THR A 250 34.21 7.94 6.78
CA THR A 250 35.11 9.10 6.86
C THR A 250 35.83 9.33 5.53
N LEU A 251 36.36 10.54 5.30
CA LEU A 251 37.19 10.83 4.12
C LEU A 251 38.40 9.88 3.99
N LEU A 252 39.01 9.49 5.12
CA LEU A 252 40.12 8.52 5.12
C LEU A 252 39.64 7.13 4.67
N GLU A 253 38.49 6.67 5.18
CA GLU A 253 37.90 5.39 4.78
C GLU A 253 37.48 5.40 3.30
N ALA A 254 37.00 6.54 2.80
CA ALA A 254 36.61 6.72 1.42
C ALA A 254 37.80 6.59 0.44
N LEU A 255 38.98 7.09 0.81
CA LEU A 255 40.20 7.04 -0.02
C LEU A 255 41.04 5.76 0.21
N GLY A 256 41.21 5.38 1.48
CA GLY A 256 42.12 4.33 1.94
C GLY A 256 41.49 2.95 2.11
N GLY A 257 40.20 2.79 1.85
CA GLY A 257 39.47 1.56 2.11
C GLY A 257 39.05 1.42 3.58
N PHE A 258 38.19 0.45 3.86
CA PHE A 258 37.62 0.27 5.20
C PHE A 258 37.11 -1.15 5.47
N ARG A 259 36.90 -1.44 6.75
CA ARG A 259 36.18 -2.63 7.24
C ARG A 259 35.14 -2.17 8.24
N LYS A 260 33.86 -2.34 7.91
CA LYS A 260 32.75 -1.85 8.74
C LYS A 260 31.70 -2.92 8.96
N ALA A 261 31.25 -3.06 10.20
CA ALA A 261 30.19 -3.99 10.56
C ALA A 261 28.82 -3.34 10.36
N LEU A 262 27.95 -4.00 9.60
CA LEU A 262 26.54 -3.64 9.39
C LEU A 262 25.66 -4.75 9.97
N LYS A 263 24.78 -4.41 10.92
CA LYS A 263 23.77 -5.36 11.41
C LYS A 263 22.63 -5.45 10.41
N HIS A 264 22.34 -6.67 9.97
CA HIS A 264 21.29 -6.97 9.00
C HIS A 264 19.94 -7.28 9.69
N LEU A 265 18.86 -7.35 8.91
CA LEU A 265 17.49 -7.56 9.42
C LEU A 265 17.27 -8.94 10.07
N ASP A 266 18.09 -9.94 9.72
CA ASP A 266 18.07 -11.27 10.32
C ASP A 266 18.90 -11.39 11.62
N GLY A 267 19.52 -10.29 12.05
CA GLY A 267 20.42 -10.26 13.21
C GLY A 267 21.86 -10.69 12.91
N ARG A 268 22.18 -11.13 11.68
CA ARG A 268 23.57 -11.36 11.27
C ARG A 268 24.31 -10.02 11.13
N THR A 269 25.63 -10.06 11.30
CA THR A 269 26.49 -8.89 11.09
C THR A 269 27.30 -9.09 9.82
N LEU A 270 27.04 -8.27 8.81
CA LEU A 270 27.79 -8.24 7.55
C LEU A 270 29.01 -7.34 7.72
N VAL A 271 30.20 -7.86 7.42
CA VAL A 271 31.43 -7.06 7.43
C VAL A 271 31.68 -6.54 6.02
N LEU A 272 31.36 -5.27 5.81
CA LEU A 272 31.64 -4.55 4.58
C LEU A 272 33.16 -4.37 4.48
N HIS A 273 33.76 -4.91 3.43
CA HIS A 273 35.20 -4.80 3.18
C HIS A 273 35.42 -4.10 1.85
N GLN A 274 36.09 -2.95 1.91
CA GLN A 274 36.62 -2.25 0.75
C GLN A 274 38.14 -2.26 0.85
N PRO A 275 38.86 -2.86 -0.12
CA PRO A 275 40.31 -2.84 -0.11
C PRO A 275 40.85 -1.43 -0.35
N SER A 276 42.04 -1.16 0.18
CA SER A 276 42.76 0.08 -0.05
C SER A 276 43.07 0.29 -1.52
N GLY A 277 42.96 1.54 -2.00
CA GLY A 277 43.22 1.90 -3.41
C GLY A 277 41.97 1.98 -4.28
N ILE A 278 40.80 1.57 -3.80
CA ILE A 278 39.52 1.78 -4.48
C ILE A 278 38.73 2.88 -3.77
N VAL A 279 38.71 4.06 -4.38
CA VAL A 279 38.03 5.24 -3.84
C VAL A 279 36.51 5.08 -3.89
N VAL A 280 35.83 5.53 -2.83
CA VAL A 280 34.37 5.59 -2.74
C VAL A 280 33.96 7.06 -2.67
N GLY A 281 33.31 7.55 -3.73
CA GLY A 281 32.80 8.93 -3.77
C GLY A 281 31.60 9.17 -2.85
N PRO A 282 31.26 10.43 -2.58
CA PRO A 282 30.03 10.79 -1.88
C PRO A 282 28.80 10.36 -2.69
N ASN A 283 27.83 9.74 -2.01
CA ASN A 283 26.63 9.11 -2.57
C ASN A 283 26.92 8.00 -3.59
N ALA A 284 28.13 7.42 -3.58
CA ALA A 284 28.40 6.24 -4.38
C ALA A 284 27.53 5.07 -3.91
N GLU A 285 27.01 4.31 -4.88
CA GLU A 285 26.16 3.16 -4.63
C GLU A 285 26.97 1.87 -4.82
N LYS A 286 26.78 0.90 -3.92
CA LYS A 286 27.31 -0.46 -4.10
C LYS A 286 26.26 -1.50 -3.77
N LEU A 287 26.41 -2.66 -4.38
CA LEU A 287 25.48 -3.78 -4.28
C LEU A 287 26.07 -4.91 -3.44
N ILE A 288 25.27 -5.49 -2.56
CA ILE A 288 25.48 -6.84 -2.01
C ILE A 288 24.38 -7.73 -2.56
N GLU A 289 24.78 -8.76 -3.31
CA GLU A 289 23.83 -9.67 -3.92
C GLU A 289 23.13 -10.57 -2.90
N PHE A 290 21.86 -10.87 -3.13
CA PHE A 290 21.05 -11.82 -2.34
C PHE A 290 20.81 -11.47 -0.86
N GLU A 291 21.23 -10.28 -0.41
CA GLU A 291 20.98 -9.79 0.95
C GLU A 291 19.74 -8.87 1.04
N GLY A 292 18.84 -8.92 0.06
CA GLY A 292 17.53 -8.25 0.11
C GLY A 292 16.41 -9.12 0.69
N PHE A 293 15.17 -8.65 0.49
CA PHE A 293 13.95 -9.32 0.93
C PHE A 293 13.72 -10.65 0.18
N PRO A 294 13.29 -11.71 0.89
CA PRO A 294 12.87 -12.95 0.24
C PRO A 294 11.56 -12.74 -0.52
N LYS A 295 11.40 -13.43 -1.65
CA LYS A 295 10.16 -13.44 -2.42
C LYS A 295 9.10 -14.26 -1.70
N GLN A 296 7.87 -13.75 -1.67
CA GLN A 296 6.75 -14.45 -1.03
C GLN A 296 6.58 -15.85 -1.66
N ARG A 297 6.42 -16.87 -0.82
CA ARG A 297 6.33 -18.31 -1.15
C ARG A 297 7.60 -18.95 -1.72
N ASN A 298 8.57 -18.19 -2.20
CA ASN A 298 9.87 -18.72 -2.64
C ASN A 298 11.03 -18.05 -1.89
N PRO A 299 11.37 -18.52 -0.66
CA PRO A 299 12.38 -17.88 0.18
C PRO A 299 13.81 -17.92 -0.39
N TYR A 300 14.06 -18.79 -1.38
CA TYR A 300 15.38 -18.93 -2.03
C TYR A 300 15.67 -17.81 -3.03
N GLU A 301 14.62 -17.18 -3.59
CA GLU A 301 14.77 -15.98 -4.40
C GLU A 301 14.77 -14.76 -3.48
N ARG A 302 15.88 -14.02 -3.46
CA ARG A 302 16.07 -12.84 -2.62
C ARG A 302 16.45 -11.66 -3.50
N GLY A 303 15.99 -10.47 -3.14
CA GLY A 303 16.48 -9.24 -3.73
C GLY A 303 17.90 -8.91 -3.26
N HIS A 304 18.32 -7.68 -3.51
CA HIS A 304 19.68 -7.21 -3.22
C HIS A 304 19.69 -6.10 -2.15
N LEU A 305 20.85 -5.87 -1.56
CA LEU A 305 21.09 -4.77 -0.62
C LEU A 305 21.97 -3.70 -1.28
N TYR A 306 21.41 -2.52 -1.44
CA TYR A 306 22.06 -1.31 -1.94
C TYR A 306 22.62 -0.50 -0.77
N LEU A 307 23.90 -0.17 -0.85
CA LEU A 307 24.61 0.67 0.10
C LEU A 307 24.87 2.02 -0.53
N ILE A 308 24.34 3.08 0.08
CA ILE A 308 24.63 4.46 -0.32
C ILE A 308 25.66 5.03 0.65
N PHE A 309 26.86 5.34 0.14
CA PHE A 309 27.95 5.83 0.98
C PHE A 309 27.86 7.33 1.19
N LYS A 310 27.71 7.75 2.44
CA LYS A 310 27.75 9.17 2.83
C LYS A 310 29.13 9.46 3.42
N VAL A 311 29.94 10.23 2.67
CA VAL A 311 31.28 10.62 3.12
C VAL A 311 31.16 11.81 4.06
N ASP A 312 31.66 11.66 5.28
CA ASP A 312 31.77 12.73 6.26
C ASP A 312 32.98 13.60 5.91
N ILE A 313 32.70 14.76 5.30
CA ILE A 313 33.69 15.74 4.89
C ILE A 313 33.63 16.91 5.90
N PRO A 314 34.74 17.21 6.59
CA PRO A 314 34.75 18.30 7.56
C PRO A 314 34.56 19.65 6.84
N GLU A 315 33.76 20.54 7.43
CA GLU A 315 33.51 21.89 6.87
C GLU A 315 34.75 22.79 6.87
N ARG A 316 35.69 22.52 7.78
CA ARG A 316 36.95 23.28 7.92
C ARG A 316 38.10 22.35 8.23
N ILE A 317 39.24 22.62 7.63
CA ILE A 317 40.52 21.95 7.88
C ILE A 317 41.53 23.01 8.31
N ASP A 318 42.38 22.69 9.27
CA ASP A 318 43.46 23.58 9.69
C ASP A 318 44.45 23.82 8.52
N PRO A 319 44.78 25.07 8.18
CA PRO A 319 45.67 25.38 7.06
C PRO A 319 47.04 24.70 7.12
N SER A 320 47.52 24.35 8.32
CA SER A 320 48.79 23.64 8.50
C SER A 320 48.82 22.23 7.91
N LEU A 321 47.65 21.62 7.66
CA LEU A 321 47.53 20.29 7.08
C LEU A 321 47.48 20.31 5.55
N CYS A 322 47.20 21.46 4.93
CA CYS A 322 47.10 21.62 3.49
C CYS A 322 48.38 21.19 2.72
N PRO A 323 49.61 21.52 3.17
CA PRO A 323 50.82 21.07 2.47
C PRO A 323 50.97 19.55 2.41
N LYS A 324 50.55 18.83 3.46
CA LYS A 324 50.56 17.35 3.47
C LYS A 324 49.53 16.76 2.53
N LEU A 325 48.40 17.45 2.35
CA LEU A 325 47.37 17.03 1.39
C LEU A 325 47.85 17.24 -0.05
N GLU A 326 48.56 18.32 -0.34
CA GLU A 326 49.16 18.60 -1.65
C GLU A 326 50.25 17.58 -2.00
N GLU A 327 51.05 17.13 -1.02
CA GLU A 327 52.01 16.05 -1.21
C GLU A 327 51.34 14.72 -1.61
N ILE A 328 50.16 14.42 -1.04
CA ILE A 328 49.47 13.14 -1.24
C ILE A 328 48.55 13.14 -2.47
N LEU A 329 47.83 14.24 -2.70
CA LEU A 329 46.78 14.34 -3.72
C LEU A 329 47.25 15.04 -5.01
N GLY A 330 48.43 15.66 -4.98
CA GLY A 330 49.01 16.38 -6.10
C GLY A 330 49.03 17.90 -5.90
N GLU A 331 49.83 18.56 -6.72
CA GLU A 331 50.01 20.02 -6.69
C GLU A 331 48.72 20.75 -7.11
N ARG A 332 48.45 21.88 -6.47
CA ARG A 332 47.38 22.78 -6.92
C ARG A 332 47.79 23.41 -8.24
N MET A 333 46.84 23.49 -9.16
CA MET A 333 47.05 24.21 -10.40
C MET A 333 47.13 25.71 -10.09
N GLU A 334 48.30 26.32 -10.28
CA GLU A 334 48.48 27.76 -10.16
C GLU A 334 47.86 28.45 -11.38
N ILE A 335 46.91 29.36 -11.13
CA ILE A 335 46.30 30.19 -12.17
C ILE A 335 47.02 31.53 -12.17
N VAL A 336 47.77 31.82 -13.24
CA VAL A 336 48.44 33.11 -13.43
C VAL A 336 47.50 34.04 -14.21
N LEU A 337 47.05 35.11 -13.56
CA LEU A 337 46.15 36.09 -14.17
C LEU A 337 46.87 36.88 -15.29
N LYS A 338 46.32 36.87 -16.51
CA LYS A 338 46.97 37.46 -17.71
C LYS A 338 46.50 38.87 -18.09
N GLY A 339 45.71 39.52 -17.23
CA GLY A 339 45.39 40.95 -17.33
C GLY A 339 43.90 41.27 -17.23
N ASP A 340 43.05 40.53 -17.93
CA ASP A 340 41.60 40.78 -17.98
C ASP A 340 40.79 39.89 -16.99
N GLU A 341 41.48 39.18 -16.10
CA GLU A 341 40.91 38.19 -15.19
C GLU A 341 40.87 38.74 -13.75
N GLU A 342 39.71 38.64 -13.08
CA GLU A 342 39.50 39.11 -11.71
C GLU A 342 39.39 37.93 -10.73
N GLU A 343 40.07 38.02 -9.58
CA GLU A 343 39.95 37.05 -8.49
C GLU A 343 38.67 37.35 -7.67
N VAL A 344 37.84 36.32 -7.48
CA VAL A 344 36.57 36.43 -6.75
C VAL A 344 36.53 35.47 -5.58
N ASN A 345 36.08 35.97 -4.43
CA ASN A 345 35.88 35.16 -3.24
C ASN A 345 34.52 34.45 -3.30
N LEU A 346 34.53 33.14 -3.03
CA LEU A 346 33.30 32.36 -2.91
C LEU A 346 32.64 32.61 -1.55
N MET A 347 31.37 32.98 -1.56
CA MET A 347 30.53 33.12 -0.38
C MET A 347 29.50 31.97 -0.36
N PRO A 348 29.05 31.51 0.83
CA PRO A 348 27.97 30.53 0.91
C PRO A 348 26.71 31.08 0.23
N TYR A 349 26.04 30.22 -0.55
CA TYR A 349 24.81 30.59 -1.24
C TYR A 349 23.61 30.52 -0.28
N GLU A 350 23.02 31.66 0.06
CA GLU A 350 21.88 31.78 1.00
C GLU A 350 20.49 31.77 0.32
N GLY A 351 20.40 31.43 -0.97
CA GLY A 351 19.11 31.09 -1.61
C GLY A 351 18.24 32.24 -2.13
N GLN A 352 18.57 33.53 -1.90
CA GLN A 352 17.86 34.64 -2.55
C GLN A 352 18.54 35.03 -3.86
N ARG A 353 17.88 34.74 -4.99
CA ARG A 353 18.26 35.29 -6.29
C ARG A 353 17.96 36.79 -6.30
N VAL A 354 18.99 37.62 -6.45
CA VAL A 354 18.81 39.03 -6.80
C VAL A 354 18.15 39.07 -8.19
N SER A 355 16.90 39.52 -8.25
CA SER A 355 16.21 39.86 -9.48
C SER A 355 16.95 41.02 -10.15
N GLY A 356 17.85 40.69 -11.08
CA GLY A 356 18.52 41.67 -11.92
C GLY A 356 17.55 42.20 -12.97
N ASP A 357 16.96 43.37 -12.71
CA ASP A 357 16.38 44.21 -13.74
C ASP A 357 17.49 44.63 -14.70
N ARG A 358 17.57 43.95 -15.84
CA ARG A 358 18.35 44.37 -17.00
C ARG A 358 17.38 44.83 -18.06
N GLU A 359 16.97 46.10 -18.01
CA GLU A 359 16.52 46.78 -19.22
C GLU A 359 16.67 48.30 -19.15
N GLN A 360 17.18 48.83 -20.28
CA GLN A 360 17.27 50.24 -20.67
C GLN A 360 18.50 51.02 -20.19
N ARG A 361 19.45 51.27 -21.11
CA ARG A 361 19.52 52.57 -21.82
C ARG A 361 20.82 52.70 -22.61
N TRP A 362 20.78 52.36 -23.89
CA TRP A 362 21.62 53.02 -24.89
C TRP A 362 20.99 54.39 -25.19
N GLY A 363 21.76 55.47 -25.07
CA GLY A 363 21.39 56.76 -25.63
C GLY A 363 21.98 57.97 -24.90
N GLY A 364 22.89 58.68 -25.59
CA GLY A 364 22.98 60.13 -25.49
C GLY A 364 24.26 60.69 -24.88
N ARG A 365 25.06 61.35 -25.73
CA ARG A 365 26.08 62.34 -25.35
C ARG A 365 25.40 63.51 -24.60
N ASN A 366 26.03 64.00 -23.54
CA ASN A 366 26.45 65.40 -23.35
C ASN A 366 26.86 65.65 -21.88
N THR A 367 28.06 66.19 -21.70
CA THR A 367 28.53 67.00 -20.55
C THR A 367 27.69 68.30 -20.41
N PRO A 368 27.91 69.19 -19.42
CA PRO A 368 28.39 69.05 -18.02
C PRO A 368 27.55 69.86 -16.99
N GLY A 369 27.85 69.70 -15.70
CA GLY A 369 27.85 70.81 -14.74
C GLY A 369 26.72 70.91 -13.71
N GLY A 370 27.09 71.35 -12.49
CA GLY A 370 26.19 72.07 -11.58
C GLY A 370 25.97 71.45 -10.20
N THR A 371 26.81 71.87 -9.24
CA THR A 371 26.45 72.41 -7.89
C THR A 371 24.96 72.40 -7.52
N ALA A 372 24.50 72.14 -6.30
CA ALA A 372 24.88 72.76 -5.03
C ALA A 372 23.98 72.22 -3.90
N GLN A 373 24.47 72.32 -2.66
CA GLN A 373 23.75 72.80 -1.45
C GLN A 373 22.52 71.99 -0.97
N ASP A 374 22.60 71.33 0.18
CA ASP A 374 22.52 71.86 1.56
C ASP A 374 21.08 71.98 2.07
N SER A 375 20.98 71.80 3.40
CA SER A 375 19.87 72.05 4.32
C SER A 375 18.83 70.93 4.43
N GLU A 376 18.85 70.23 5.58
CA GLU A 376 18.00 70.45 6.78
C GLU A 376 16.80 69.49 6.71
N GLY A 377 16.46 68.68 7.70
CA GLY A 377 16.83 68.53 9.09
C GLY A 377 15.74 67.67 9.73
N PHE A 378 15.87 67.48 11.04
CA PHE A 378 14.81 67.16 11.99
C PHE A 378 14.66 65.71 12.49
N GLU A 379 14.48 65.68 13.82
CA GLU A 379 14.84 64.69 14.82
C GLU A 379 13.76 63.62 15.08
N PHE A 380 14.14 62.59 15.85
CA PHE A 380 13.50 62.02 17.05
C PHE A 380 14.05 60.59 17.20
N GLY A 381 14.52 60.08 18.34
CA GLY A 381 14.59 60.50 19.74
C GLY A 381 14.97 59.24 20.53
N GLU A 382 15.92 59.38 21.46
CA GLU A 382 16.39 58.32 22.36
C GLU A 382 15.32 57.89 23.39
N SER A 383 15.40 56.64 23.86
CA SER A 383 15.32 56.32 25.31
C SER A 383 15.59 54.84 25.59
N ASP A 384 16.77 54.59 26.13
CA ASP A 384 17.07 53.88 27.38
C ASP A 384 16.43 52.51 27.72
N GLU A 385 17.33 51.52 27.75
CA GLU A 385 17.43 50.36 28.67
C GLU A 385 17.10 50.70 30.16
N PRO A 386 16.84 49.74 31.12
CA PRO A 386 17.77 48.64 31.42
C PRO A 386 17.09 47.40 32.10
N PRO A 387 17.77 46.54 32.93
CA PRO A 387 17.91 45.12 32.59
C PRO A 387 17.45 44.14 33.72
N CYS A 388 17.74 42.85 33.50
CA CYS A 388 17.95 41.80 34.50
C CYS A 388 16.72 41.17 35.19
N ARG A 389 16.54 39.84 35.02
CA ARG A 389 16.89 38.86 36.06
C ARG A 389 16.63 37.41 35.65
N GLN A 390 17.52 36.57 36.19
CA GLN A 390 17.48 35.12 36.25
C GLN A 390 16.25 34.59 36.99
N SER A 391 15.74 33.43 36.54
CA SER A 391 15.46 32.24 37.35
C SER A 391 15.16 31.07 36.43
#